data_AF-A0A5C7JN90-F1
#
_entry.id   AF-A0A5C7JN90-F1
#
_cell.length_a   1.000
_cell.length_b   1.000
_cell.length_c   1.000
_cell.angle_alpha   90.00
_cell.angle_beta   90.00
_cell.angle_gamma   90.00
#
_symmetry.space_group_name_H-M   'P 1'
#
loop_
_entity.id
_entity.type
_entity.pdbx_description
1 polymer ?
#
loop_
_entity_poly.entity_id
_entity_poly.type
_entity_poly.pdbx_seq_one_letter_code
_entity_poly.pdbx_strand_id
1 'polypeptide(L)'
;MINEIDFSLNYRVEAIPDKNQPEMAAKGIGVYPGTTQIIYAGYNNTLQRFVGTGLDEFDPKVLSLPADKRKEVTDKIKEKRDELEAKIGSPGFLSPTSEGWVSDLTTVNISVGEDLKVRVNGHSNVLKPSENYKDAIALLLLFADDKFPKSKEDTGNPSFKGAKFYLTTDAELGKISKEGKTKKRKAYAFLEDMFDEKNPKKDKAWEVAYFLGLTNKQPDAVSVDELDSALDKAVNGSEELRNKFLEACEMDNTKLLVFNLLKKGINSSVIKVQKEGYYHFGATNLRTTKEESVDFLLKAGNETLLAELRSEVTKKAKNRKALA
;
A
#
# COMPACT_ATOMS: atom_id res chain seq x y z
N MET A 1 -22.13 7.83 5.89
CA MET A 1 -21.43 8.17 7.15
C MET A 1 -21.86 7.25 8.29
N ILE A 2 -23.01 7.41 8.97
CA ILE A 2 -23.40 6.47 10.06
C ILE A 2 -23.64 5.03 9.57
N ASN A 3 -24.17 4.88 8.34
CA ASN A 3 -24.36 3.57 7.70
C ASN A 3 -23.06 2.88 7.28
N GLU A 4 -21.91 3.57 7.32
CA GLU A 4 -20.61 2.99 7.01
C GLU A 4 -19.91 2.41 8.25
N ILE A 5 -20.47 2.67 9.44
CA ILE A 5 -19.90 2.25 10.72
C ILE A 5 -20.66 1.04 11.23
N ASP A 6 -19.95 -0.07 11.41
CA ASP A 6 -20.47 -1.24 12.10
C ASP A 6 -20.03 -1.18 13.57
N PHE A 7 -20.89 -0.65 14.43
CA PHE A 7 -20.63 -0.51 15.86
C PHE A 7 -20.50 -1.85 16.62
N SER A 8 -20.72 -3.00 15.97
CA SER A 8 -20.45 -4.31 16.56
C SER A 8 -18.97 -4.71 16.45
N LEU A 9 -18.21 -4.07 15.57
CA LEU A 9 -16.81 -4.38 15.31
C LEU A 9 -15.87 -3.55 16.20
N ASN A 10 -14.70 -4.14 16.46
CA ASN A 10 -13.57 -3.42 17.03
C ASN A 10 -12.77 -2.77 15.90
N TYR A 11 -12.48 -1.48 16.09
CA TYR A 11 -11.66 -0.71 15.18
C TYR A 11 -10.32 -0.42 15.83
N ARG A 12 -9.27 -0.33 15.02
CA ARG A 12 -7.93 -0.02 15.46
C ARG A 12 -7.38 1.17 14.69
N VAL A 13 -6.77 2.10 15.41
CA VAL A 13 -6.02 3.20 14.82
C VAL A 13 -4.56 2.79 14.70
N GLU A 14 -4.03 2.83 13.48
CA GLU A 14 -2.66 2.46 13.16
C GLU A 14 -1.92 3.63 12.51
N ALA A 15 -0.62 3.71 12.75
CA ALA A 15 0.21 4.76 12.17
C ALA A 15 0.53 4.44 10.70
N ILE A 16 0.54 5.47 9.85
CA ILE A 16 1.00 5.36 8.46
C ILE A 16 2.53 5.52 8.49
N PRO A 17 3.30 4.48 8.15
CA PRO A 17 4.75 4.60 8.11
C PRO A 17 5.18 5.58 7.01
N ASP A 18 6.20 6.38 7.30
CA ASP A 18 6.76 7.30 6.31
C ASP A 18 7.42 6.51 5.16
N LYS A 19 7.16 6.92 3.92
CA LYS A 19 7.75 6.28 2.71
C LYS A 19 9.28 6.35 2.71
N ASN A 20 9.87 7.33 3.39
CA ASN A 20 11.32 7.50 3.50
C ASN A 20 11.95 6.68 4.64
N GLN A 21 11.14 5.97 5.44
CA GLN A 21 11.60 5.21 6.60
C GLN A 21 12.72 4.20 6.28
N PRO A 22 12.72 3.48 5.14
CA PRO A 22 13.81 2.54 4.82
C PRO A 22 15.16 3.23 4.59
N GLU A 23 15.16 4.36 3.87
CA GLU A 23 16.38 5.12 3.56
C GLU A 23 16.93 5.84 4.81
N MET A 24 16.03 6.33 5.66
CA MET A 24 16.37 7.00 6.90
C MET A 24 16.84 6.00 7.97
N ALA A 25 16.23 4.82 8.05
CA ALA A 25 16.70 3.72 8.90
C ALA A 25 18.09 3.24 8.51
N ALA A 26 18.40 3.18 7.21
CA ALA A 26 19.75 2.88 6.72
C ALA A 26 20.79 3.94 7.14
N LYS A 27 20.35 5.17 7.43
CA LYS A 27 21.17 6.28 7.95
C LYS A 27 21.11 6.40 9.49
N GLY A 28 20.44 5.48 10.18
CA GLY A 28 20.28 5.50 11.64
C GLY A 28 19.27 6.53 12.17
N ILE A 29 18.42 7.09 11.30
CA ILE A 29 17.44 8.11 11.66
C ILE A 29 16.04 7.47 11.74
N GLY A 30 15.44 7.50 12.92
CA GLY A 30 14.03 7.12 13.10
C GLY A 30 13.11 8.24 12.62
N VAL A 31 12.27 7.95 11.62
CA VAL A 31 11.23 8.89 11.16
C VAL A 31 9.90 8.44 11.73
N TYR A 32 9.22 9.38 12.38
CA TYR A 32 7.88 9.16 12.92
C TYR A 32 6.92 10.14 12.26
N PRO A 33 5.73 9.69 11.81
CA PRO A 33 4.67 10.61 11.47
C PRO A 33 4.40 11.49 12.70
N GLY A 34 4.27 12.80 12.50
CA GLY A 34 4.28 13.78 13.61
C GLY A 34 3.39 13.33 14.77
N THR A 35 3.94 13.37 15.98
CA THR A 35 3.55 12.56 17.15
C THR A 35 2.10 12.63 17.58
N THR A 36 1.35 13.67 17.19
CA THR A 36 -0.03 13.89 17.61
C THR A 36 -0.93 14.36 16.45
N GLN A 37 -2.18 13.89 16.45
CA GLN A 37 -3.28 14.39 15.63
C GLN A 37 -4.50 14.60 16.54
N ILE A 38 -5.12 15.77 16.46
CA ILE A 38 -6.34 16.10 17.20
C ILE A 38 -7.48 16.24 16.19
N ILE A 39 -8.59 15.53 16.44
CA ILE A 39 -9.79 15.53 15.62
C ILE A 39 -10.94 15.96 16.52
N TYR A 40 -11.72 16.94 16.06
CA TYR A 40 -12.85 17.51 16.78
C TYR A 40 -13.87 18.06 15.78
N ALA A 41 -15.11 18.24 16.22
CA ALA A 41 -16.13 18.90 15.40
C ALA A 41 -15.89 20.41 15.37
N GLY A 42 -15.75 20.99 14.18
CA GLY A 42 -15.51 22.43 14.03
C GLY A 42 -16.81 23.23 14.14
N TYR A 43 -16.82 24.33 14.89
CA TYR A 43 -17.97 25.24 14.89
C TYR A 43 -18.03 26.05 13.59
N ASN A 44 -19.15 26.00 12.89
CA ASN A 44 -19.38 26.78 11.68
C ASN A 44 -20.23 28.01 12.00
N ASN A 45 -19.61 29.19 11.98
CA ASN A 45 -20.27 30.48 12.25
C ASN A 45 -21.39 30.82 11.25
N THR A 46 -21.36 30.30 10.03
CA THR A 46 -22.42 30.56 9.03
C THR A 46 -23.65 29.69 9.28
N LEU A 47 -23.44 28.44 9.67
CA LEU A 47 -24.52 27.48 9.97
C LEU A 47 -24.97 27.51 11.44
N GLN A 48 -24.27 28.25 12.29
CA GLN A 48 -24.49 28.37 13.74
C GLN A 48 -24.58 27.00 14.43
N ARG A 49 -23.70 26.06 14.03
CA ARG A 49 -23.66 24.69 14.54
C ARG A 49 -22.29 24.05 14.30
N PHE A 50 -22.02 22.97 15.03
CA PHE A 50 -20.85 22.11 14.85
C PHE A 50 -21.00 21.24 13.59
N VAL A 51 -19.95 21.20 12.77
CA VAL A 51 -19.86 20.37 11.55
C VAL A 51 -18.82 19.27 11.74
N GLY A 52 -18.98 18.16 11.00
CA GLY A 52 -18.09 17.00 11.14
C GLY A 52 -18.36 16.18 12.41
N THR A 53 -19.56 16.27 12.98
CA THR A 53 -19.97 15.53 14.19
C THR A 53 -20.31 14.06 13.91
N GLY A 54 -20.69 13.74 12.67
CA GLY A 54 -21.27 12.44 12.30
C GLY A 54 -22.70 12.21 12.77
N LEU A 55 -23.26 13.15 13.55
CA LEU A 55 -24.61 13.10 14.14
C LEU A 55 -25.48 14.32 13.73
N ASP A 56 -25.07 15.07 12.70
CA ASP A 56 -25.85 16.18 12.14
C ASP A 56 -26.82 15.66 11.06
N GLU A 57 -28.11 15.64 11.40
CA GLU A 57 -29.20 15.30 10.47
C GLU A 57 -29.36 16.30 9.32
N PHE A 58 -28.80 17.51 9.46
CA PHE A 58 -28.82 18.56 8.46
C PHE A 58 -27.50 18.68 7.69
N ASP A 59 -26.58 17.72 7.84
CA ASP A 59 -25.31 17.73 7.11
C ASP A 59 -25.58 17.73 5.58
N PRO A 60 -24.88 18.55 4.78
CA PRO A 60 -25.05 18.59 3.33
C PRO A 60 -24.95 17.21 2.65
N LYS A 61 -24.12 16.30 3.18
CA LYS A 61 -23.99 14.93 2.67
C LYS A 61 -25.25 14.10 2.93
N VAL A 62 -25.97 14.36 4.02
CA VAL A 62 -27.26 13.70 4.31
C VAL A 62 -28.37 14.33 3.45
N LEU A 63 -28.40 15.66 3.35
CA LEU A 63 -29.41 16.39 2.58
C LEU A 63 -29.31 16.16 1.07
N SER A 64 -28.15 15.78 0.54
CA SER A 64 -27.97 15.44 -0.86
C SER A 64 -28.44 14.03 -1.24
N LEU A 65 -28.81 13.19 -0.26
CA LEU A 65 -29.32 11.84 -0.51
C LEU A 65 -30.74 11.86 -1.10
N PRO A 66 -31.13 10.82 -1.88
CA PRO A 66 -32.51 10.61 -2.31
C PRO A 66 -33.48 10.54 -1.12
N ALA A 67 -34.74 10.96 -1.30
CA ALA A 67 -35.72 11.15 -0.23
C ALA A 67 -35.86 9.93 0.72
N ASP A 68 -35.96 8.72 0.14
CA ASP A 68 -36.12 7.49 0.92
C ASP A 68 -34.89 7.19 1.79
N LYS A 69 -33.68 7.29 1.21
CA LYS A 69 -32.41 7.08 1.91
C LYS A 69 -32.12 8.18 2.92
N ARG A 70 -32.55 9.42 2.64
CA ARG A 70 -32.40 10.56 3.55
C ARG A 70 -33.18 10.32 4.83
N LYS A 71 -34.44 9.92 4.72
CA LYS A 71 -35.28 9.61 5.88
C LYS A 71 -34.65 8.51 6.75
N GLU A 72 -34.23 7.42 6.12
CA GLU A 72 -33.58 6.30 6.80
C GLU A 72 -32.30 6.75 7.55
N VAL A 73 -31.43 7.55 6.90
CA VAL A 73 -30.20 8.04 7.52
C VAL A 73 -30.48 9.02 8.65
N THR A 74 -31.45 9.92 8.47
CA THR A 74 -31.88 10.87 9.51
C THR A 74 -32.43 10.13 10.73
N ASP A 75 -33.28 9.12 10.54
CA ASP A 75 -33.87 8.35 11.64
C ASP A 75 -32.77 7.58 12.40
N LYS A 76 -31.80 6.99 11.70
CA LYS A 76 -30.63 6.34 12.32
C LYS A 76 -29.73 7.29 13.09
N ILE A 77 -29.50 8.49 12.57
CA ILE A 77 -28.72 9.54 13.26
C ILE A 77 -29.40 9.90 14.58
N LYS A 78 -30.73 10.08 14.56
CA LYS A 78 -31.52 10.40 15.76
C LYS A 78 -31.48 9.27 16.76
N GLU A 79 -31.77 8.04 16.33
CA GLU A 79 -31.73 6.85 17.18
C GLU A 79 -30.36 6.69 17.85
N LYS A 80 -29.27 6.83 17.08
CA LYS A 80 -27.92 6.69 17.63
C LYS A 80 -27.55 7.82 18.59
N ARG A 81 -27.95 9.05 18.26
CA ARG A 81 -27.74 10.20 19.15
C ARG A 81 -28.46 9.96 20.48
N ASP A 82 -29.72 9.56 20.44
CA ASP A 82 -30.52 9.31 21.63
C ASP A 82 -29.95 8.15 22.47
N GLU A 83 -29.47 7.07 21.82
CA GLU A 83 -28.77 5.96 22.48
C GLU A 83 -27.50 6.43 23.22
N LEU A 84 -26.68 7.26 22.56
CA LEU A 84 -25.43 7.76 23.14
C LEU A 84 -25.69 8.78 24.24
N GLU A 85 -26.65 9.69 24.06
CA GLU A 85 -27.04 10.67 25.07
C GLU A 85 -27.64 10.02 26.33
N ALA A 86 -28.41 8.95 26.16
CA ALA A 86 -28.90 8.14 27.28
C ALA A 86 -27.74 7.52 28.09
N LYS A 87 -26.69 7.04 27.41
CA LYS A 87 -25.48 6.49 28.06
C LYS A 87 -24.61 7.58 28.72
N ILE A 88 -24.59 8.80 28.16
CA ILE A 88 -23.91 9.96 28.76
C ILE A 88 -24.69 10.46 29.99
N GLY A 89 -26.01 10.33 29.99
CA GLY A 89 -26.89 10.86 31.04
C GLY A 89 -27.17 12.36 30.90
N SER A 90 -26.89 12.95 29.73
CA SER A 90 -27.10 14.38 29.44
C SER A 90 -27.83 14.52 28.10
N PRO A 91 -29.17 14.68 28.12
CA PRO A 91 -29.96 14.86 26.91
C PRO A 91 -29.55 16.13 26.16
N GLY A 92 -29.50 16.05 24.83
CA GLY A 92 -29.10 17.14 23.95
C GLY A 92 -27.60 17.43 23.90
N PHE A 93 -26.77 16.69 24.66
CA PHE A 93 -25.32 16.91 24.71
C PHE A 93 -24.65 16.73 23.34
N LEU A 94 -25.15 15.82 22.50
CA LEU A 94 -24.62 15.51 21.17
C LEU A 94 -25.44 16.18 20.05
N SER A 95 -26.31 17.14 20.38
CA SER A 95 -26.96 17.98 19.37
C SER A 95 -25.93 18.79 18.58
N PRO A 96 -26.10 18.99 17.25
CA PRO A 96 -25.17 19.81 16.46
C PRO A 96 -25.00 21.25 16.96
N THR A 97 -25.94 21.77 17.75
CA THR A 97 -25.88 23.12 18.34
C THR A 97 -25.36 23.15 19.78
N SER A 98 -25.05 21.99 20.35
CA SER A 98 -24.62 21.85 21.75
C SER A 98 -23.16 22.26 21.91
N GLU A 99 -22.84 22.98 23.00
CA GLU A 99 -21.47 23.24 23.42
C GLU A 99 -20.73 21.97 23.87
N GLY A 100 -21.45 20.85 24.05
CA GLY A 100 -20.88 19.54 24.36
C GLY A 100 -19.79 19.10 23.38
N TRP A 101 -19.83 19.58 22.12
CA TRP A 101 -18.82 19.30 21.09
C TRP A 101 -17.45 19.95 21.34
N VAL A 102 -17.34 20.89 22.28
CA VAL A 102 -16.08 21.52 22.71
C VAL A 102 -15.41 20.74 23.85
N SER A 103 -16.08 19.73 24.40
CA SER A 103 -15.57 18.97 25.55
C SER A 103 -14.46 17.97 25.18
N ASP A 104 -13.75 17.48 26.20
CA ASP A 104 -12.78 16.39 26.07
C ASP A 104 -13.44 15.08 25.60
N LEU A 105 -14.75 14.90 25.84
CA LEU A 105 -15.49 13.71 25.41
C LEU A 105 -15.65 13.65 23.88
N THR A 106 -15.73 14.80 23.25
CA THR A 106 -15.96 14.98 21.81
C THR A 106 -14.68 15.43 21.08
N THR A 107 -13.54 15.27 21.74
CA THR A 107 -12.22 15.52 21.17
C THR A 107 -11.46 14.20 21.11
N VAL A 108 -10.91 13.89 19.93
CA VAL A 108 -10.11 12.69 19.70
C VAL A 108 -8.66 13.08 19.54
N ASN A 109 -7.84 12.72 20.51
CA ASN A 109 -6.40 12.92 20.50
C ASN A 109 -5.71 11.59 20.19
N ILE A 110 -5.11 11.49 19.01
CA ILE A 110 -4.30 10.35 18.62
C ILE A 110 -2.84 10.73 18.81
N SER A 111 -2.11 9.97 19.62
CA SER A 111 -0.68 10.19 19.85
C SER A 111 0.13 8.91 19.75
N VAL A 112 1.41 9.05 19.40
CA VAL A 112 2.40 7.97 19.49
C VAL A 112 3.19 8.19 20.76
N GLY A 113 3.15 7.22 21.68
CA GLY A 113 3.91 7.28 22.93
C GLY A 113 5.41 7.06 22.75
N GLU A 114 6.16 7.32 23.82
CA GLU A 114 7.60 7.00 23.91
C GLU A 114 7.88 5.50 23.70
N ASP A 115 6.92 4.64 24.06
CA ASP A 115 6.95 3.19 23.83
C ASP A 115 6.57 2.78 22.41
N LEU A 116 6.49 3.74 21.48
CA LEU A 116 6.15 3.55 20.07
C LEU A 116 4.76 2.96 19.80
N LYS A 117 3.86 3.04 20.80
CA LYS A 117 2.48 2.59 20.65
C LYS A 117 1.57 3.76 20.35
N VAL A 118 0.68 3.57 19.39
CA VAL A 118 -0.43 4.50 19.13
C VAL A 118 -1.38 4.45 20.32
N ARG A 119 -1.87 5.61 20.73
CA ARG A 119 -2.86 5.80 21.78
C ARG A 119 -3.96 6.73 21.28
N VAL A 120 -5.21 6.39 21.56
CA VAL A 120 -6.35 7.27 21.31
C VAL A 120 -6.87 7.75 22.67
N ASN A 121 -6.98 9.06 22.85
CA ASN A 121 -7.35 9.72 24.10
C ASN A 121 -6.52 9.25 25.32
N GLY A 122 -5.24 8.96 25.11
CA GLY A 122 -4.33 8.46 26.15
C GLY A 122 -4.48 6.98 26.51
N HIS A 123 -5.38 6.25 25.85
CA HIS A 123 -5.66 4.83 26.09
C HIS A 123 -5.14 3.93 24.96
N SER A 124 -5.69 2.72 24.82
CA SER A 124 -5.35 1.79 23.74
C SER A 124 -5.63 2.40 22.35
N ASN A 125 -5.02 1.86 21.31
CA ASN A 125 -5.36 2.18 19.92
C ASN A 125 -6.58 1.40 19.40
N VAL A 126 -7.20 0.56 20.22
CA VAL A 126 -8.41 -0.19 19.89
C VAL A 126 -9.63 0.56 20.41
N LEU A 127 -10.54 0.90 19.49
CA LEU A 127 -11.85 1.47 19.75
C LEU A 127 -12.89 0.35 19.80
N LYS A 128 -13.59 0.25 20.92
CA LYS A 128 -14.63 -0.75 21.16
C LYS A 128 -16.01 -0.10 21.29
N PRO A 129 -16.64 0.28 20.17
CA PRO A 129 -17.91 1.02 20.18
C PRO A 129 -19.08 0.29 20.86
N SER A 130 -19.06 -1.05 20.90
CA SER A 130 -20.10 -1.86 21.55
C SER A 130 -19.99 -1.86 23.08
N GLU A 131 -18.77 -1.84 23.61
CA GLU A 131 -18.48 -1.87 25.06
C GLU A 131 -18.43 -0.46 25.67
N ASN A 132 -17.96 0.54 24.91
CA ASN A 132 -17.69 1.89 25.43
C ASN A 132 -18.29 2.98 24.51
N TYR A 133 -19.20 3.76 25.06
CA TYR A 133 -19.85 4.87 24.33
C TYR A 133 -18.86 5.99 23.94
N LYS A 134 -17.79 6.19 24.71
CA LYS A 134 -16.74 7.17 24.38
C LYS A 134 -16.00 6.77 23.10
N ASP A 135 -15.75 5.47 22.93
CA ASP A 135 -15.10 4.93 21.73
C ASP A 135 -16.05 5.04 20.52
N ALA A 136 -17.36 4.89 20.72
CA ALA A 136 -18.35 5.11 19.68
C ALA A 136 -18.40 6.57 19.20
N ILE A 137 -18.29 7.54 20.12
CA ILE A 137 -18.20 8.98 19.77
C ILE A 137 -16.89 9.26 19.03
N ALA A 138 -15.77 8.72 19.51
CA ALA A 138 -14.49 8.86 18.83
C ALA A 138 -14.55 8.30 17.40
N LEU A 139 -15.14 7.11 17.23
CA LEU A 139 -15.31 6.47 15.93
C LEU A 139 -16.18 7.31 14.98
N LEU A 140 -17.27 7.90 15.48
CA LEU A 140 -18.12 8.81 14.70
C LEU A 140 -17.33 10.01 14.16
N LEU A 141 -16.52 10.64 15.02
CA LEU A 141 -15.66 11.76 14.64
C LEU A 141 -14.59 11.37 13.61
N LEU A 142 -13.95 10.19 13.78
CA LEU A 142 -12.98 9.67 12.82
C LEU A 142 -13.60 9.39 11.45
N PHE A 143 -14.81 8.84 11.40
CA PHE A 143 -15.51 8.59 10.14
C PHE A 143 -16.07 9.85 9.47
N ALA A 144 -16.38 10.86 10.28
CA ALA A 144 -16.87 12.16 9.81
C ALA A 144 -15.76 13.05 9.23
N ASP A 145 -14.50 12.84 9.64
CA ASP A 145 -13.34 13.53 9.09
C ASP A 145 -13.00 12.98 7.68
N ASP A 146 -13.13 13.85 6.66
CA ASP A 146 -12.84 13.51 5.27
C ASP A 146 -11.35 13.31 4.99
N LYS A 147 -10.47 13.76 5.89
CA LYS A 147 -9.02 13.63 5.77
C LYS A 147 -8.47 12.42 6.54
N PHE A 148 -9.33 11.66 7.21
CA PHE A 148 -8.94 10.46 7.93
C PHE A 148 -9.18 9.20 7.08
N PRO A 149 -8.13 8.43 6.73
CA PRO A 149 -8.28 7.18 5.98
C PRO A 149 -9.01 6.12 6.82
N LYS A 150 -10.02 5.49 6.23
CA LYS A 150 -10.90 4.53 6.90
C LYS A 150 -10.46 3.07 6.73
N SER A 151 -9.46 2.86 5.88
CA SER A 151 -8.82 1.58 5.62
C SER A 151 -7.34 1.77 5.30
N LYS A 152 -6.56 0.68 5.31
CA LYS A 152 -5.17 0.70 4.83
C LYS A 152 -5.10 1.05 3.34
N GLU A 153 -6.06 0.62 2.54
CA GLU A 153 -6.08 0.87 1.09
C GLU A 153 -6.29 2.36 0.79
N ASP A 154 -7.11 3.05 1.59
CA ASP A 154 -7.34 4.48 1.48
C ASP A 154 -6.06 5.31 1.66
N THR A 155 -5.06 4.81 2.39
CA THR A 155 -3.78 5.51 2.56
C THR A 155 -3.02 5.73 1.24
N GLY A 156 -3.35 4.95 0.20
CA GLY A 156 -2.80 5.11 -1.14
C GLY A 156 -3.47 6.19 -1.99
N ASN A 157 -4.66 6.66 -1.59
CA ASN A 157 -5.44 7.62 -2.37
C ASN A 157 -4.87 9.05 -2.20
N PRO A 158 -4.68 9.82 -3.31
CA PRO A 158 -4.20 11.20 -3.26
C PRO A 158 -4.96 12.14 -2.30
N SER A 159 -6.25 11.91 -2.07
CA SER A 159 -7.06 12.71 -1.14
C SER A 159 -6.60 12.65 0.31
N PHE A 160 -5.88 11.60 0.70
CA PHE A 160 -5.35 11.40 2.05
C PHE A 160 -3.84 11.69 2.15
N LYS A 161 -3.29 12.42 1.17
CA LYS A 161 -1.87 12.81 1.20
C LYS A 161 -1.56 13.64 2.44
N GLY A 162 -0.71 13.11 3.32
CA GLY A 162 -0.34 13.74 4.59
C GLY A 162 -1.11 13.23 5.81
N ALA A 163 -2.00 12.24 5.64
CA ALA A 163 -2.57 11.50 6.76
C ALA A 163 -1.45 10.79 7.55
N LYS A 164 -1.58 10.82 8.88
CA LYS A 164 -0.60 10.24 9.81
C LYS A 164 -1.04 8.88 10.36
N PHE A 165 -2.36 8.68 10.44
CA PHE A 165 -3.00 7.50 10.99
C PHE A 165 -4.08 7.04 10.03
N TYR A 166 -4.49 5.77 10.16
CA TYR A 166 -5.63 5.20 9.46
C TYR A 166 -6.42 4.29 10.39
N LEU A 167 -7.67 4.05 10.05
CA LEU A 167 -8.53 3.07 10.71
C LEU A 167 -8.39 1.70 10.05
N THR A 168 -8.46 0.64 10.83
CA THR A 168 -8.60 -0.73 10.33
C THR A 168 -9.40 -1.59 11.30
N THR A 169 -9.87 -2.75 10.86
CA THR A 169 -10.55 -3.73 11.73
C THR A 169 -9.67 -4.96 11.98
N ASP A 170 -9.95 -5.71 13.05
CA ASP A 170 -9.24 -6.97 13.32
C ASP A 170 -9.39 -7.97 12.15
N ALA A 171 -10.52 -7.95 11.44
CA ALA A 171 -10.76 -8.77 10.26
C ALA A 171 -9.84 -8.38 9.09
N GLU A 172 -9.65 -7.09 8.84
CA GLU A 172 -8.73 -6.58 7.82
C GLU A 172 -7.27 -6.89 8.16
N LEU A 173 -6.86 -6.69 9.42
CA LEU A 173 -5.53 -7.09 9.90
C LEU A 173 -5.30 -8.59 9.71
N GLY A 174 -6.32 -9.41 9.99
CA GLY A 174 -6.31 -10.85 9.75
C GLY A 174 -6.17 -11.22 8.26
N LYS A 175 -6.86 -10.50 7.36
CA LYS A 175 -6.72 -10.68 5.91
C LYS A 175 -5.31 -10.33 5.43
N ILE A 176 -4.78 -9.17 5.82
CA ILE A 176 -3.43 -8.73 5.48
C ILE A 176 -2.39 -9.78 5.93
N SER A 177 -2.52 -10.30 7.15
CA SER A 177 -1.63 -11.34 7.66
C SER A 177 -1.76 -12.66 6.88
N LYS A 178 -2.98 -13.08 6.53
CA LYS A 178 -3.23 -14.30 5.74
C LYS A 178 -2.71 -14.16 4.31
N GLU A 179 -2.90 -13.02 3.67
CA GLU A 179 -2.39 -12.73 2.32
C GLU A 179 -0.86 -12.74 2.30
N GLY A 180 -0.21 -12.10 3.27
CA GLY A 180 1.25 -12.15 3.42
C GLY A 180 1.78 -13.58 3.58
N LYS A 181 1.14 -14.39 4.44
CA LYS A 181 1.47 -15.81 4.61
C LYS A 181 1.23 -16.62 3.33
N THR A 182 0.15 -16.36 2.62
CA THR A 182 -0.19 -17.06 1.37
C THR A 182 0.81 -16.73 0.27
N LYS A 183 1.17 -15.46 0.09
CA LYS A 183 2.22 -15.02 -0.82
C LYS A 183 3.57 -15.67 -0.50
N LYS A 184 3.93 -15.73 0.79
CA LYS A 184 5.18 -16.38 1.23
C LYS A 184 5.17 -17.88 0.90
N ARG A 185 4.06 -18.58 1.17
CA ARG A 185 3.91 -20.01 0.80
C ARG A 185 3.98 -20.23 -0.71
N LYS A 186 3.31 -19.39 -1.50
CA LYS A 186 3.34 -19.44 -2.96
C LYS A 186 4.76 -19.22 -3.50
N ALA A 187 5.48 -18.27 -2.92
CA ALA A 187 6.86 -17.98 -3.29
C ALA A 187 7.80 -19.16 -2.99
N TYR A 188 7.65 -19.83 -1.84
CA TYR A 188 8.40 -21.06 -1.57
C TYR A 188 8.06 -22.20 -2.52
N ALA A 189 6.79 -22.40 -2.85
CA ALA A 189 6.40 -23.43 -3.81
C ALA A 189 7.07 -23.21 -5.19
N PHE A 190 7.19 -21.95 -5.63
CA PHE A 190 7.94 -21.64 -6.85
C PHE A 190 9.45 -21.85 -6.71
N LEU A 191 10.02 -21.56 -5.55
CA LEU A 191 11.44 -21.78 -5.28
C LEU A 191 11.76 -23.29 -5.27
N GLU A 192 10.95 -24.09 -4.60
CA GLU A 192 11.05 -25.56 -4.60
C GLU A 192 10.90 -26.14 -6.02
N ASP A 193 9.94 -25.67 -6.83
CA ASP A 193 9.78 -26.10 -8.24
C ASP A 193 10.96 -25.68 -9.14
N MET A 194 11.67 -24.59 -8.82
CA MET A 194 12.85 -24.16 -9.58
C MET A 194 14.09 -25.00 -9.27
N PHE A 195 14.22 -25.48 -8.03
CA PHE A 195 15.37 -26.24 -7.55
C PHE A 195 15.06 -27.71 -7.24
N ASP A 196 14.03 -28.28 -7.89
CA ASP A 196 13.70 -29.70 -7.76
C ASP A 196 14.95 -30.57 -7.99
N GLU A 197 15.25 -31.45 -7.01
CA GLU A 197 16.41 -32.34 -7.00
C GLU A 197 16.52 -33.20 -8.27
N LYS A 198 15.38 -33.50 -8.92
CA LYS A 198 15.34 -34.34 -10.11
C LYS A 198 15.59 -33.59 -11.41
N ASN A 199 15.25 -32.29 -11.48
CA ASN A 199 15.42 -31.49 -12.69
C ASN A 199 15.48 -29.98 -12.36
N PRO A 200 16.62 -29.48 -11.86
CA PRO A 200 16.75 -28.09 -11.49
C PRO A 200 16.62 -27.18 -12.71
N LYS A 201 15.63 -26.28 -12.70
CA LYS A 201 15.37 -25.29 -13.76
C LYS A 201 16.32 -24.11 -13.64
N LYS A 202 17.64 -24.38 -13.70
CA LYS A 202 18.72 -23.41 -13.48
C LYS A 202 18.56 -22.16 -14.35
N ASP A 203 18.18 -22.32 -15.61
CA ASP A 203 18.01 -21.20 -16.54
C ASP A 203 16.90 -20.26 -16.08
N LYS A 204 15.74 -20.80 -15.66
CA LYS A 204 14.62 -20.00 -15.15
C LYS A 204 14.99 -19.30 -13.84
N ALA A 205 15.68 -20.00 -12.94
CA ALA A 205 16.17 -19.42 -11.68
C ALA A 205 17.14 -18.26 -11.92
N TRP A 206 18.05 -18.41 -12.89
CA TRP A 206 18.97 -17.34 -13.28
C TRP A 206 18.23 -16.13 -13.87
N GLU A 207 17.27 -16.34 -14.77
CA GLU A 207 16.48 -15.24 -15.37
C GLU A 207 15.66 -14.50 -14.30
N VAL A 208 15.08 -15.20 -13.32
CA VAL A 208 14.38 -14.58 -12.18
C VAL A 208 15.37 -13.79 -11.29
N ALA A 209 16.52 -14.35 -10.97
CA ALA A 209 17.54 -13.67 -10.17
C ALA A 209 18.09 -12.41 -10.86
N TYR A 210 18.27 -12.45 -12.19
CA TYR A 210 18.68 -11.30 -12.99
C TYR A 210 17.58 -10.25 -13.10
N PHE A 211 16.32 -10.67 -13.23
CA PHE A 211 15.17 -9.76 -13.19
C PHE A 211 15.10 -9.00 -11.86
N LEU A 212 15.39 -9.68 -10.75
CA LEU A 212 15.43 -9.05 -9.42
C LEU A 212 16.69 -8.21 -9.19
N GLY A 213 17.70 -8.31 -10.06
CA GLY A 213 18.99 -7.63 -9.90
C GLY A 213 19.88 -8.24 -8.82
N LEU A 214 19.60 -9.48 -8.42
CA LEU A 214 20.35 -10.21 -7.39
C LEU A 214 21.64 -10.83 -7.96
N THR A 215 21.72 -11.00 -9.27
CA THR A 215 22.92 -11.42 -9.98
C THR A 215 23.14 -10.58 -11.22
N ASN A 216 24.41 -10.24 -11.47
CA ASN A 216 24.88 -9.63 -12.73
C ASN A 216 25.89 -10.52 -13.46
N LYS A 217 26.19 -11.69 -12.89
CA LYS A 217 27.13 -12.67 -13.46
C LYS A 217 26.45 -13.44 -14.60
N GLN A 218 27.25 -13.95 -15.53
CA GLN A 218 26.75 -14.81 -16.62
C GLN A 218 26.13 -16.10 -16.07
N PRO A 219 25.15 -16.72 -16.75
CA PRO A 219 24.50 -17.96 -16.32
C PRO A 219 25.48 -19.09 -15.97
N ASP A 220 26.55 -19.23 -16.74
CA ASP A 220 27.57 -20.28 -16.57
C ASP A 220 28.45 -20.06 -15.32
N ALA A 221 28.55 -18.81 -14.84
CA ALA A 221 29.44 -18.41 -13.76
C ALA A 221 28.76 -18.40 -12.37
N VAL A 222 27.48 -18.75 -12.30
CA VAL A 222 26.71 -18.84 -11.05
C VAL A 222 26.38 -20.30 -10.78
N SER A 223 26.70 -20.77 -9.57
CA SER A 223 26.32 -22.11 -9.12
C SER A 223 24.82 -22.17 -8.80
N VAL A 224 24.27 -23.38 -8.74
CA VAL A 224 22.87 -23.61 -8.35
C VAL A 224 22.64 -23.11 -6.91
N ASP A 225 23.57 -23.43 -6.00
CA ASP A 225 23.49 -23.03 -4.58
C ASP A 225 23.57 -21.50 -4.39
N GLU A 226 24.37 -20.80 -5.22
CA GLU A 226 24.44 -19.34 -5.21
C GLU A 226 23.10 -18.72 -5.65
N LEU A 227 22.43 -19.31 -6.65
CA LEU A 227 21.11 -18.86 -7.11
C LEU A 227 20.03 -19.14 -6.08
N ASP A 228 20.04 -20.32 -5.49
CA ASP A 228 19.07 -20.72 -4.45
C ASP A 228 19.18 -19.79 -3.24
N SER A 229 20.39 -19.59 -2.72
CA SER A 229 20.65 -18.67 -1.62
C SER A 229 20.23 -17.21 -1.92
N ALA A 230 20.40 -16.76 -3.17
CA ALA A 230 20.01 -15.41 -3.56
C ALA A 230 18.48 -15.27 -3.66
N LEU A 231 17.80 -16.28 -4.21
CA LEU A 231 16.34 -16.29 -4.35
C LEU A 231 15.64 -16.56 -3.01
N ASP A 232 16.19 -17.36 -2.12
CA ASP A 232 15.66 -17.54 -0.76
C ASP A 232 15.69 -16.22 0.03
N LYS A 233 16.78 -15.45 -0.07
CA LYS A 233 16.84 -14.08 0.45
C LYS A 233 15.75 -13.20 -0.15
N ALA A 234 15.35 -13.45 -1.39
CA ALA A 234 14.29 -12.70 -2.03
C ALA A 234 12.90 -13.03 -1.50
N VAL A 235 12.63 -14.32 -1.28
CA VAL A 235 11.38 -14.83 -0.69
C VAL A 235 11.24 -14.37 0.77
N ASN A 236 12.33 -14.44 1.53
CA ASN A 236 12.40 -14.06 2.94
C ASN A 236 12.59 -12.57 3.20
N GLY A 237 12.94 -11.80 2.18
CA GLY A 237 13.19 -10.37 2.27
C GLY A 237 11.93 -9.51 2.39
N SER A 238 12.06 -8.25 1.95
CA SER A 238 10.98 -7.26 1.99
C SER A 238 9.76 -7.71 1.16
N GLU A 239 8.59 -7.19 1.51
CA GLU A 239 7.36 -7.51 0.77
C GLU A 239 7.44 -7.09 -0.70
N GLU A 240 8.07 -5.95 -0.98
CA GLU A 240 8.31 -5.48 -2.35
C GLU A 240 9.13 -6.48 -3.17
N LEU A 241 10.21 -7.00 -2.58
CA LEU A 241 11.12 -7.89 -3.29
C LEU A 241 10.51 -9.28 -3.49
N ARG A 242 9.72 -9.75 -2.52
CA ARG A 242 8.89 -10.96 -2.65
C ARG A 242 7.79 -10.81 -3.71
N ASN A 243 7.13 -9.65 -3.79
CA ASN A 243 6.12 -9.41 -4.83
C ASN A 243 6.77 -9.40 -6.22
N LYS A 244 7.96 -8.78 -6.38
CA LYS A 244 8.72 -8.83 -7.64
C LYS A 244 9.18 -10.25 -7.99
N PHE A 245 9.54 -11.06 -6.99
CA PHE A 245 9.88 -12.47 -7.21
C PHE A 245 8.68 -13.25 -7.75
N LEU A 246 7.51 -13.09 -7.12
CA LEU A 246 6.27 -13.73 -7.58
C LEU A 246 5.90 -13.25 -8.99
N GLU A 247 6.00 -11.96 -9.28
CA GLU A 247 5.78 -11.40 -10.61
C GLU A 247 6.70 -12.04 -11.66
N ALA A 248 8.00 -12.17 -11.37
CA ALA A 248 8.95 -12.81 -12.26
C ALA A 248 8.66 -14.31 -12.47
N CYS A 249 8.16 -15.00 -11.44
CA CYS A 249 7.82 -16.43 -11.52
C CYS A 249 6.55 -16.70 -12.34
N GLU A 250 5.59 -15.78 -12.29
CA GLU A 250 4.29 -15.84 -12.98
C GLU A 250 4.33 -15.24 -14.39
N MET A 251 5.33 -14.40 -14.68
CA MET A 251 5.53 -13.81 -16.00
C MET A 251 5.77 -14.91 -17.05
N ASP A 252 5.20 -14.71 -18.25
CA ASP A 252 5.49 -15.58 -19.39
C ASP A 252 6.99 -15.64 -19.66
N ASN A 253 7.53 -16.83 -19.91
CA ASN A 253 8.97 -17.04 -20.06
C ASN A 253 9.55 -16.20 -21.21
N THR A 254 8.79 -16.02 -22.29
CA THR A 254 9.19 -15.18 -23.42
C THR A 254 9.32 -13.73 -22.99
N LYS A 255 8.36 -13.23 -22.20
CA LYS A 255 8.36 -11.86 -21.69
C LYS A 255 9.52 -11.62 -20.72
N LEU A 256 9.78 -12.56 -19.82
CA LEU A 256 10.91 -12.51 -18.87
C LEU A 256 12.25 -12.45 -19.62
N LEU A 257 12.44 -13.31 -20.63
CA LEU A 257 13.65 -13.33 -21.46
C LEU A 257 13.88 -12.02 -22.21
N VAL A 258 12.82 -11.44 -22.80
CA VAL A 258 12.92 -10.14 -23.51
C VAL A 258 13.20 -9.00 -22.54
N PHE A 259 12.63 -9.02 -21.35
CA PHE A 259 12.91 -8.03 -20.31
C PHE A 259 14.38 -8.07 -19.86
N ASN A 260 14.91 -9.28 -19.63
CA ASN A 260 16.30 -9.46 -19.26
C ASN A 260 17.26 -9.15 -20.41
N LEU A 261 16.87 -9.41 -21.66
CA LEU A 261 17.60 -8.97 -22.84
C LEU A 261 17.69 -7.44 -22.91
N LEU A 262 16.59 -6.72 -22.64
CA LEU A 262 16.57 -5.26 -22.58
C LEU A 262 17.54 -4.74 -21.52
N LYS A 263 17.52 -5.31 -20.30
CA LYS A 263 18.48 -4.99 -19.22
C LYS A 263 19.93 -5.26 -19.62
N LYS A 264 20.22 -6.42 -20.23
CA LYS A 264 21.55 -6.74 -20.76
C LYS A 264 21.99 -5.72 -21.82
N GLY A 265 21.08 -5.30 -22.70
CA GLY A 265 21.32 -4.29 -23.72
C GLY A 265 21.66 -2.92 -23.14
N ILE A 266 20.97 -2.51 -22.08
CA ILE A 266 21.27 -1.26 -21.36
C ILE A 266 22.65 -1.34 -20.69
N ASN A 267 22.93 -2.42 -19.95
CA ASN A 267 24.19 -2.61 -19.21
C ASN A 267 25.43 -2.79 -20.12
N SER A 268 25.22 -3.14 -21.39
CA SER A 268 26.27 -3.26 -22.41
C SER A 268 26.34 -2.05 -23.36
N SER A 269 25.53 -1.03 -23.10
CA SER A 269 25.40 0.18 -23.91
C SER A 269 25.02 -0.09 -25.37
N VAL A 270 24.36 -1.22 -25.64
CA VAL A 270 23.71 -1.54 -26.92
C VAL A 270 22.42 -0.75 -27.04
N ILE A 271 21.68 -0.64 -25.93
CA ILE A 271 20.53 0.24 -25.81
C ILE A 271 20.98 1.54 -25.14
N LYS A 272 20.73 2.67 -25.79
CA LYS A 272 21.02 4.00 -25.27
C LYS A 272 19.80 4.56 -24.56
N VAL A 273 20.00 5.14 -23.39
CA VAL A 273 18.98 5.86 -22.63
C VAL A 273 19.21 7.35 -22.88
N GLN A 274 18.25 8.04 -23.50
CA GLN A 274 18.33 9.49 -23.72
C GLN A 274 17.89 10.28 -22.47
N LYS A 275 18.21 11.59 -22.41
CA LYS A 275 17.93 12.47 -21.27
C LYS A 275 16.44 12.53 -20.86
N GLU A 276 15.52 12.20 -21.77
CA GLU A 276 14.07 12.17 -21.52
C GLU A 276 13.55 10.78 -21.13
N GLY A 277 14.42 9.79 -20.93
CA GLY A 277 14.05 8.43 -20.49
C GLY A 277 13.69 7.46 -21.61
N TYR A 278 13.72 7.89 -22.87
CA TYR A 278 13.49 7.00 -24.01
C TYR A 278 14.62 5.98 -24.19
N TYR A 279 14.24 4.73 -24.40
CA TYR A 279 15.14 3.63 -24.75
C TYR A 279 15.28 3.54 -26.26
N HIS A 280 16.53 3.56 -26.76
CA HIS A 280 16.81 3.46 -28.20
C HIS A 280 17.75 2.30 -28.52
N PHE A 281 17.40 1.55 -29.55
CA PHE A 281 18.30 0.58 -30.20
C PHE A 281 18.54 1.05 -31.65
N GLY A 282 19.77 1.49 -31.94
CA GLY A 282 20.07 2.16 -33.21
C GLY A 282 19.23 3.43 -33.41
N ALA A 283 18.50 3.51 -34.52
CA ALA A 283 17.55 4.59 -34.81
C ALA A 283 16.14 4.33 -34.22
N THR A 284 15.86 3.14 -33.71
CA THR A 284 14.52 2.71 -33.29
C THR A 284 14.24 3.11 -31.85
N ASN A 285 13.10 3.77 -31.62
CA ASN A 285 12.61 4.11 -30.28
C ASN A 285 11.80 2.93 -29.70
N LEU A 286 12.30 2.36 -28.60
CA LEU A 286 11.69 1.24 -27.89
C LEU A 286 10.57 1.64 -26.93
N ARG A 287 10.38 2.93 -26.60
CA ARG A 287 9.42 3.56 -25.65
C ARG A 287 10.08 4.12 -24.38
N THR A 288 9.28 4.70 -23.49
CA THR A 288 9.68 5.45 -22.27
C THR A 288 9.89 4.56 -21.05
N THR A 289 9.15 3.46 -20.95
CA THR A 289 9.28 2.49 -19.84
C THR A 289 9.86 1.16 -20.34
N LYS A 290 10.44 0.38 -19.42
CA LYS A 290 11.03 -0.93 -19.77
C LYS A 290 9.94 -1.92 -20.16
N GLU A 291 8.81 -1.83 -19.47
CA GLU A 291 7.63 -2.65 -19.65
C GLU A 291 7.01 -2.40 -21.03
N GLU A 292 6.79 -1.13 -21.40
CA GLU A 292 6.32 -0.77 -22.74
C GLU A 292 7.31 -1.17 -23.84
N SER A 293 8.61 -1.12 -23.53
CA SER A 293 9.66 -1.55 -24.47
C SER A 293 9.64 -3.05 -24.73
N VAL A 294 9.36 -3.85 -23.70
CA VAL A 294 9.20 -5.30 -23.83
C VAL A 294 7.94 -5.63 -24.61
N ASP A 295 6.82 -4.98 -24.29
CA ASP A 295 5.57 -5.19 -25.01
C ASP A 295 5.68 -4.75 -26.48
N PHE A 296 6.42 -3.68 -26.76
CA PHE A 296 6.74 -3.27 -28.13
C PHE A 296 7.56 -4.35 -28.86
N LEU A 297 8.63 -4.86 -28.25
CA LEU A 297 9.48 -5.90 -28.85
C LEU A 297 8.75 -7.22 -29.12
N LEU A 298 7.72 -7.54 -28.34
CA LEU A 298 6.89 -8.74 -28.50
C LEU A 298 5.76 -8.61 -29.52
N LYS A 299 5.50 -7.41 -30.06
CA LYS A 299 4.45 -7.21 -31.08
C LYS A 299 4.80 -7.88 -32.41
N ALA A 300 3.78 -8.44 -33.06
CA ALA A 300 3.88 -8.95 -34.42
C ALA A 300 4.43 -7.85 -35.36
N GLY A 301 5.48 -8.17 -36.11
CA GLY A 301 6.20 -7.23 -36.97
C GLY A 301 7.53 -6.72 -36.41
N ASN A 302 7.83 -6.93 -35.12
CA ASN A 302 9.11 -6.54 -34.50
C ASN A 302 10.09 -7.72 -34.30
N GLU A 303 9.80 -8.88 -34.88
CA GLU A 303 10.60 -10.11 -34.73
C GLU A 303 12.04 -9.93 -35.23
N THR A 304 12.22 -9.27 -36.36
CA THR A 304 13.55 -8.96 -36.93
C THR A 304 14.35 -8.05 -36.01
N LEU A 305 13.70 -7.01 -35.47
CA LEU A 305 14.32 -6.08 -34.50
C LEU A 305 14.75 -6.81 -33.23
N LEU A 306 13.91 -7.72 -32.73
CA LEU A 306 14.21 -8.53 -31.56
C LEU A 306 15.39 -9.49 -31.83
N ALA A 307 15.46 -10.11 -33.02
CA ALA A 307 16.56 -10.97 -33.43
C ALA A 307 17.88 -10.19 -33.56
N GLU A 308 17.85 -8.99 -34.14
CA GLU A 308 18.99 -8.08 -34.23
C GLU A 308 19.50 -7.67 -32.85
N LEU A 309 18.60 -7.27 -31.95
CA LEU A 309 18.94 -6.93 -30.57
C LEU A 309 19.60 -8.12 -29.85
N ARG A 310 19.04 -9.34 -30.00
CA ARG A 310 19.65 -10.56 -29.44
C ARG A 310 21.07 -10.77 -29.96
N SER A 311 21.27 -10.64 -31.27
CA SER A 311 22.58 -10.79 -31.90
C SER A 311 23.60 -9.77 -31.36
N GLU A 312 23.26 -8.48 -31.34
CA GLU A 312 24.18 -7.42 -30.90
C GLU A 312 24.54 -7.51 -29.41
N VAL A 313 23.56 -7.82 -28.55
CA VAL A 313 23.81 -8.05 -27.12
C VAL A 313 24.73 -9.26 -26.92
N THR A 314 24.53 -10.34 -27.68
CA THR A 314 25.36 -11.55 -27.59
C THR A 314 26.78 -11.31 -28.07
N LYS A 315 26.98 -10.56 -29.17
CA LYS A 315 28.30 -10.16 -29.67
C LYS A 315 29.06 -9.33 -28.63
N LYS A 316 28.41 -8.32 -28.03
CA LYS A 316 29.00 -7.49 -26.98
C LYS A 316 29.34 -8.28 -25.72
N ALA A 317 28.53 -9.25 -25.33
CA ALA A 317 28.80 -10.13 -24.21
C ALA A 317 30.05 -11.01 -24.46
N LYS A 318 30.19 -11.57 -25.67
CA LYS A 318 31.39 -12.35 -26.07
C LYS A 318 32.66 -11.48 -26.11
N ASN A 319 32.58 -10.26 -26.63
CA ASN A 319 33.74 -9.38 -26.68
C ASN A 319 34.23 -8.96 -25.29
N ARG A 320 33.33 -8.78 -24.31
CA ARG A 320 33.72 -8.58 -22.91
C ARG A 320 34.44 -9.80 -22.30
N LYS A 321 34.12 -11.03 -22.74
CA LYS A 321 34.76 -12.28 -22.28
C LYS A 321 36.18 -12.46 -22.84
N ALA A 322 36.49 -11.87 -23.99
CA ALA A 322 37.83 -11.92 -24.59
C ALA A 322 38.81 -10.89 -24.00
N LEU A 323 38.30 -9.92 -23.23
CA LEU A 323 39.07 -8.82 -22.64
C LEU A 323 39.25 -8.97 -21.10
N ALA A 324 38.68 -10.00 -20.50
CA ALA A 324 38.75 -10.32 -19.07
C ALA A 324 39.47 -11.66 -18.88
#